data_AF-U2G0V1-F1
#
_entry.id   AF-U2G0V1-F1
#
_cell.length_a   1.000
_cell.length_b   1.000
_cell.length_c   1.000
_cell.angle_alpha   90.00
_cell.angle_beta   90.00
_cell.angle_gamma   90.00
#
_symmetry.space_group_name_H-M   'P 1'
#
loop_
_entity.id
_entity.type
_entity.pdbx_description
1 polymer ?
#
loop_
_entity_poly.entity_id
_entity_poly.type
_entity_poly.pdbx_seq_one_letter_code
_entity_poly.pdbx_strand_id
1 'polypeptide(L)'
;MKKIGRISALNTRVVRQNLATSMSLLIGKERFSGVFSPEIEKYEVGDLVQIKYKKVGFLNKIESIWLIAKNSEESGLFARIANLIFMLSYFYLCFIASVFIYYGVTLEFNIIRLIITLAAACFLFLMGKFAYLKFLIFRYFIFG
;
A
#
# COMPACT_ATOMS: atom_id res chain seq x y z
N MET A 1 6.63 -16.76 0.56
CA MET A 1 7.11 -15.56 -0.16
C MET A 1 6.03 -14.48 -0.13
N LYS A 2 6.38 -13.20 -0.30
CA LYS A 2 5.41 -12.09 -0.36
C LYS A 2 5.57 -11.33 -1.67
N LYS A 3 4.46 -10.85 -2.25
CA LYS A 3 4.47 -9.96 -3.42
C LYS A 3 3.37 -8.92 -3.28
N ILE A 4 3.68 -7.69 -3.67
CA ILE A 4 2.71 -6.59 -3.78
C ILE A 4 2.59 -6.25 -5.25
N GLY A 5 1.37 -6.03 -5.71
CA GLY A 5 1.15 -5.47 -7.04
C GLY A 5 -0.31 -5.42 -7.43
N ARG A 6 -0.52 -4.86 -8.61
CA ARG A 6 -1.84 -4.63 -9.18
C ARG A 6 -2.35 -5.91 -9.84
N ILE A 7 -3.62 -6.24 -9.63
CA ILE A 7 -4.29 -7.34 -10.33
C ILE A 7 -4.48 -6.93 -11.79
N SER A 8 -3.72 -7.51 -12.71
CA SER A 8 -3.84 -7.24 -14.14
C SER A 8 -4.94 -8.08 -14.81
N ALA A 9 -5.20 -9.28 -14.29
CA ALA A 9 -6.28 -10.14 -14.71
C ALA A 9 -6.76 -10.98 -13.53
N LEU A 10 -8.06 -11.19 -13.44
CA LEU A 10 -8.71 -11.96 -12.40
C LEU A 10 -9.66 -12.96 -13.05
N ASN A 11 -9.45 -14.24 -12.77
CA ASN A 11 -10.37 -15.31 -13.15
C ASN A 11 -10.80 -16.05 -11.89
N THR A 12 -12.10 -16.01 -11.61
CA THR A 12 -12.73 -16.78 -10.55
C THR A 12 -13.56 -17.89 -11.18
N ARG A 13 -13.53 -19.09 -10.58
CA ARG A 13 -14.39 -20.20 -10.96
C ARG A 13 -14.88 -20.90 -9.71
N VAL A 14 -16.20 -21.00 -9.59
CA VAL A 14 -16.86 -21.75 -8.51
C VAL A 14 -16.53 -23.24 -8.69
N VAL A 15 -15.91 -23.84 -7.69
CA VAL A 15 -15.52 -25.27 -7.69
C VAL A 15 -16.52 -26.10 -6.89
N ARG A 16 -17.04 -25.54 -5.79
CA ARG A 16 -18.20 -26.05 -5.06
C ARG A 16 -19.09 -24.88 -4.69
N GLN A 17 -20.37 -24.96 -5.06
CA GLN A 17 -21.39 -23.99 -4.66
C GLN A 17 -21.30 -23.79 -3.13
N ASN A 18 -21.17 -22.53 -2.70
CA ASN A 18 -21.13 -22.08 -1.30
C ASN A 18 -19.94 -22.56 -0.45
N LEU A 19 -18.92 -23.21 -1.02
CA LEU A 19 -17.78 -23.75 -0.25
C LEU A 19 -16.41 -23.33 -0.75
N ALA A 20 -16.23 -23.22 -2.08
CA ALA A 20 -14.91 -22.93 -2.62
C ALA A 20 -14.97 -22.26 -4.00
N THR A 21 -14.31 -21.13 -4.10
CA THR A 21 -14.03 -20.43 -5.35
C THR A 21 -12.53 -20.54 -5.65
N SER A 22 -12.21 -21.13 -6.80
CA SER A 22 -10.84 -21.07 -7.32
C SER A 22 -10.61 -19.69 -7.91
N MET A 23 -9.46 -19.09 -7.60
CA MET A 23 -9.07 -17.78 -8.09
C MET A 23 -7.69 -17.89 -8.71
N SER A 24 -7.55 -17.41 -9.94
CA SER A 24 -6.25 -17.16 -10.54
C SER A 24 -6.13 -15.68 -10.88
N LEU A 25 -5.01 -15.09 -10.47
CA LEU A 25 -4.74 -13.68 -10.64
C LEU A 25 -3.35 -13.48 -11.24
N LEU A 26 -3.24 -12.45 -12.06
CA LEU A 26 -1.99 -12.05 -12.70
C LEU A 26 -1.49 -10.77 -12.05
N ILE A 27 -0.26 -10.79 -11.55
CA ILE A 27 0.39 -9.59 -10.98
C ILE A 27 1.69 -9.37 -11.75
N GLY A 28 1.69 -8.35 -12.62
CA GLY A 28 2.78 -8.12 -13.57
C GLY A 28 2.83 -9.24 -14.61
N LYS A 29 3.95 -9.98 -14.68
CA LYS A 29 4.11 -11.12 -15.61
C LYS A 29 3.93 -12.49 -14.94
N GLU A 30 3.61 -12.52 -13.64
CA GLU A 30 3.50 -13.77 -12.89
C GLU A 30 2.04 -14.11 -12.60
N ARG A 31 1.72 -15.40 -12.74
CA ARG A 31 0.41 -15.95 -12.42
C ARG A 31 0.43 -16.59 -11.03
N PHE A 32 -0.62 -16.33 -10.28
CA PHE A 32 -0.86 -16.88 -8.96
C PHE A 32 -2.22 -17.56 -8.94
N SER A 33 -2.32 -18.69 -8.23
CA SER A 33 -3.56 -19.46 -8.15
C SER A 33 -3.81 -19.92 -6.73
N GLY A 34 -5.07 -19.92 -6.30
CA GLY A 34 -5.49 -20.40 -4.98
C GLY A 34 -6.95 -20.84 -4.99
N VAL A 35 -7.34 -21.56 -3.93
CA VAL A 35 -8.73 -21.92 -3.67
C VAL A 35 -9.11 -21.28 -2.35
N PHE A 36 -10.23 -20.59 -2.35
CA PHE A 36 -10.64 -19.67 -1.30
C PHE A 36 -12.11 -19.87 -0.94
N SER A 37 -12.48 -19.46 0.27
CA SER A 37 -13.89 -19.34 0.65
C SER A 37 -14.59 -18.33 -0.29
N PRO A 38 -15.83 -18.59 -0.73
CA PRO A 38 -16.56 -17.71 -1.65
C PRO A 38 -16.71 -16.26 -1.15
N GLU A 39 -16.62 -16.00 0.16
CA GLU A 39 -16.65 -14.64 0.74
C GLU A 39 -15.51 -13.71 0.26
N ILE A 40 -14.49 -14.28 -0.40
CA ILE A 40 -13.30 -13.58 -0.91
C ILE A 40 -13.60 -12.85 -2.24
N GLU A 41 -14.81 -12.94 -2.81
CA GLU A 41 -15.28 -12.30 -4.06
C GLU A 41 -15.28 -10.75 -4.11
N LYS A 42 -14.48 -10.06 -3.29
CA LYS A 42 -14.45 -8.58 -3.24
C LYS A 42 -13.34 -7.93 -4.08
N TYR A 43 -12.51 -8.71 -4.75
CA TYR A 43 -11.38 -8.20 -5.54
C TYR A 43 -11.78 -7.89 -6.99
N GLU A 44 -11.28 -6.79 -7.50
CA GLU A 44 -11.51 -6.30 -8.85
C GLU A 44 -10.20 -6.25 -9.66
N VAL A 45 -10.32 -6.28 -10.99
CA VAL A 45 -9.18 -6.00 -11.86
C VAL A 45 -8.73 -4.56 -11.60
N GLY A 46 -7.42 -4.40 -11.40
CA GLY A 46 -6.80 -3.14 -11.06
C GLY A 46 -6.59 -2.91 -9.58
N ASP A 47 -7.09 -3.78 -8.68
CA ASP A 47 -6.87 -3.65 -7.25
C ASP A 47 -5.40 -3.83 -6.88
N LEU A 48 -4.95 -3.10 -5.87
CA LEU A 48 -3.62 -3.25 -5.31
C LEU A 48 -3.70 -4.23 -4.13
N VAL A 49 -2.97 -5.35 -4.25
CA VAL A 49 -3.01 -6.42 -3.26
C VAL A 49 -1.63 -6.83 -2.80
N GLN A 50 -1.56 -7.32 -1.55
CA GLN A 50 -0.43 -8.06 -1.03
C GLN A 50 -0.79 -9.55 -0.96
N ILE A 51 -0.03 -10.38 -1.66
CA ILE A 51 -0.18 -11.83 -1.62
C ILE A 51 0.97 -12.48 -0.87
N LYS A 52 0.63 -13.43 0.00
CA LYS A 52 1.57 -14.42 0.52
C LYS A 52 1.37 -15.71 -0.28
N TYR A 53 2.45 -16.25 -0.81
CA TYR A 53 2.39 -17.43 -1.68
C TYR A 53 3.55 -18.39 -1.43
N LYS A 54 3.35 -19.64 -1.84
CA LYS A 54 4.34 -20.72 -1.85
C LYS A 54 4.52 -21.24 -3.27
N LYS A 55 5.77 -21.41 -3.69
CA LYS A 55 6.10 -22.03 -4.96
C LYS A 55 5.96 -23.54 -4.83
N VAL A 56 5.13 -24.16 -5.67
CA VAL A 56 4.90 -25.61 -5.72
C VAL A 56 5.16 -26.05 -7.17
N GLY A 57 6.38 -26.52 -7.42
CA GLY A 57 6.86 -26.77 -8.78
C GLY A 57 6.86 -25.48 -9.62
N PHE A 58 6.09 -25.47 -10.70
CA PHE A 58 5.92 -24.32 -11.58
C PHE A 58 4.81 -23.36 -11.15
N LEU A 59 4.01 -23.73 -10.14
CA LEU A 59 2.85 -22.94 -9.70
C LEU A 59 3.18 -22.06 -8.50
N ASN A 60 2.70 -20.81 -8.54
CA ASN A 60 2.68 -19.95 -7.36
C ASN A 60 1.33 -20.08 -6.67
N LYS A 61 1.27 -20.93 -5.64
CA LYS A 61 0.06 -21.17 -4.85
C LYS A 61 -0.13 -20.07 -3.81
N ILE A 62 -1.26 -19.37 -3.86
CA ILE A 62 -1.59 -18.31 -2.90
C ILE A 62 -1.97 -18.96 -1.56
N GLU A 63 -1.38 -18.46 -0.48
CA GLU A 63 -1.74 -18.82 0.91
C GLU A 63 -2.69 -17.80 1.51
N SER A 64 -2.41 -16.51 1.30
CA SER A 64 -3.29 -15.41 1.72
C SER A 64 -3.17 -14.22 0.81
N ILE A 65 -4.24 -13.44 0.73
CA ILE A 65 -4.34 -12.21 -0.06
C ILE A 65 -4.93 -11.11 0.82
N TRP A 66 -4.37 -9.91 0.73
CA TRP A 66 -4.78 -8.74 1.48
C TRP A 66 -4.98 -7.58 0.51
N LEU A 67 -6.12 -6.91 0.61
CA LEU A 67 -6.40 -5.69 -0.14
C LEU A 67 -5.63 -4.51 0.47
N ILE A 68 -4.87 -3.79 -0.36
CA ILE A 68 -4.19 -2.55 0.03
C ILE A 68 -5.04 -1.35 -0.40
N ALA A 69 -5.55 -1.38 -1.63
CA ALA A 69 -6.36 -0.30 -2.19
C ALA A 69 -7.27 -0.82 -3.30
N LYS A 70 -8.51 -0.33 -3.33
CA LYS A 70 -9.49 -0.63 -4.37
C LYS A 70 -9.27 0.23 -5.60
N ASN A 71 -9.38 -0.39 -6.77
CA ASN A 71 -9.33 0.30 -8.05
C ASN A 71 -10.51 1.25 -8.23
N SER A 72 -11.72 0.83 -7.84
CA SER A 72 -12.93 1.66 -7.93
C SER A 72 -12.84 2.97 -7.14
N GLU A 73 -12.06 3.01 -6.07
CA GLU A 73 -11.86 4.19 -5.23
C GLU A 73 -10.70 5.07 -5.72
N GLU A 74 -9.57 4.44 -6.07
CA GLU A 74 -8.30 5.14 -6.28
C GLU A 74 -7.96 5.43 -7.76
N SER A 75 -8.68 4.83 -8.72
CA SER A 75 -8.42 5.03 -10.16
C SER A 75 -8.98 6.33 -10.73
N GLY A 76 -9.95 6.96 -10.06
CA GLY A 76 -10.59 8.18 -10.51
C GLY A 76 -9.60 9.35 -10.64
N LEU A 77 -9.84 10.23 -11.64
CA LEU A 77 -8.98 11.41 -11.87
C LEU A 77 -8.93 12.33 -10.63
N PHE A 78 -10.07 12.54 -9.98
CA PHE A 78 -10.14 13.30 -8.73
C PHE A 78 -9.39 12.61 -7.58
N ALA A 79 -9.48 11.29 -7.45
CA ALA A 79 -8.76 10.53 -6.42
C ALA A 79 -7.24 10.61 -6.62
N ARG A 80 -6.77 10.54 -7.88
CA ARG A 80 -5.37 10.73 -8.23
C ARG A 80 -4.86 12.13 -7.89
N ILE A 81 -5.62 13.17 -8.24
CA ILE A 81 -5.27 14.57 -7.90
C ILE A 81 -5.26 14.77 -6.38
N ALA A 82 -6.26 14.25 -5.68
CA ALA A 82 -6.33 14.33 -4.22
C ALA A 82 -5.13 13.65 -3.57
N ASN A 83 -4.76 12.44 -4.00
CA ASN A 83 -3.58 11.74 -3.49
C ASN A 83 -2.27 12.49 -3.79
N LEU A 84 -2.16 13.15 -4.95
CA LEU A 84 -1.00 14.00 -5.27
C LEU A 84 -0.91 15.20 -4.33
N ILE A 85 -2.00 15.95 -4.17
CA ILE A 85 -2.07 17.12 -3.27
C ILE A 85 -1.76 16.70 -1.84
N PHE A 86 -2.30 15.54 -1.43
CA PHE A 86 -2.06 14.97 -0.12
C PHE A 86 -0.57 14.68 0.06
N MET A 87 0.07 13.96 -0.87
CA MET A 87 1.52 13.71 -0.80
C MET A 87 2.34 14.99 -0.71
N LEU A 88 2.04 16.01 -1.53
CA LEU A 88 2.74 17.30 -1.47
C LEU A 88 2.58 17.97 -0.10
N SER A 89 1.38 17.93 0.47
CA SER A 89 1.12 18.42 1.82
C SER A 89 1.94 17.70 2.89
N TYR A 90 2.06 16.37 2.81
CA TYR A 90 2.90 15.59 3.74
C TYR A 90 4.38 15.93 3.59
N PHE A 91 4.88 16.06 2.36
CA PHE A 91 6.26 16.50 2.14
C PHE A 91 6.53 17.88 2.73
N TYR A 92 5.59 18.81 2.59
CA TYR A 92 5.69 20.15 3.17
C TYR A 92 5.71 20.11 4.71
N LEU A 93 4.84 19.31 5.34
CA LEU A 93 4.85 19.14 6.80
C LEU A 93 6.14 18.48 7.30
N CYS A 94 6.67 17.49 6.55
CA CYS A 94 7.96 16.89 6.87
C CYS A 94 9.12 17.90 6.75
N PHE A 95 9.06 18.79 5.77
CA PHE A 95 10.04 19.86 5.63
C PHE A 95 10.01 20.79 6.87
N ILE A 96 8.82 21.23 7.30
CA ILE A 96 8.65 22.04 8.51
C ILE A 96 9.22 21.33 9.75
N ALA A 97 8.87 20.05 9.96
CA ALA A 97 9.37 19.30 11.10
C ALA A 97 10.90 19.15 11.08
N SER A 98 11.50 19.02 9.90
CA SER A 98 12.96 18.98 9.73
C SER A 98 13.62 20.30 10.14
N VAL A 99 12.97 21.44 9.87
CA VAL A 99 13.44 22.77 10.32
C VAL A 99 13.46 22.85 11.85
N PHE A 100 12.42 22.35 12.53
CA PHE A 100 12.40 22.32 14.00
C PHE A 100 13.51 21.43 14.57
N ILE A 101 13.81 20.30 13.92
CA ILE A 101 14.94 19.45 14.32
C ILE A 101 16.27 20.17 14.11
N TYR A 102 16.45 20.83 12.97
CA TYR A 102 17.66 21.59 12.67
C TYR A 102 17.94 22.66 13.73
N TYR A 103 16.94 23.50 14.05
CA TYR A 103 17.08 24.52 15.09
C TYR A 103 17.21 23.93 16.50
N GLY A 104 16.56 22.80 16.75
CA GLY A 104 16.67 22.08 18.01
C GLY A 104 18.06 21.52 18.29
N VAL A 105 18.79 21.15 17.23
CA VAL A 105 20.16 20.60 17.31
C VAL A 105 21.24 21.68 17.24
N THR A 106 21.03 22.76 16.48
CA THR A 106 22.06 23.79 16.23
C THR A 106 22.15 24.88 17.30
N LEU A 107 21.05 25.15 18.01
CA LEU A 107 21.01 26.17 19.06
C LEU A 107 21.42 25.58 20.42
N GLU A 108 21.71 26.46 21.37
CA GLU A 108 22.06 26.07 22.73
C GLU A 108 21.02 25.15 23.36
N PHE A 109 21.55 24.16 24.09
CA PHE A 109 20.75 23.16 24.75
C PHE A 109 19.73 23.80 25.71
N ASN A 110 18.46 23.41 25.55
CA ASN A 110 17.37 23.78 26.42
C ASN A 110 16.39 22.60 26.48
N ILE A 111 15.91 22.25 27.69
CA ILE A 111 14.95 21.17 27.91
C ILE A 111 13.71 21.33 27.02
N ILE A 112 13.21 22.55 26.85
CA ILE A 112 12.07 22.85 25.96
C ILE A 112 12.41 22.51 24.51
N ARG A 113 13.62 22.88 24.04
CA ARG A 113 14.09 22.54 22.68
C ARG A 113 14.25 21.04 22.49
N LEU A 114 14.77 20.33 23.49
CA LEU A 114 14.91 18.87 23.45
C LEU A 114 13.54 18.20 23.25
N ILE A 115 12.52 18.61 24.02
CA ILE A 115 11.17 18.08 23.92
C ILE A 115 10.57 18.36 22.53
N ILE A 116 10.71 19.58 22.01
CA ILE A 116 10.21 19.95 20.67
C ILE A 116 10.91 19.12 19.59
N THR A 117 12.22 18.94 19.69
CA THR A 117 13.01 18.14 18.73
C THR A 117 12.57 16.68 18.72
N LEU A 118 12.35 16.11 19.90
CA LEU A 118 11.86 14.73 20.03
C LEU A 118 10.44 14.58 19.46
N ALA A 119 9.56 15.53 19.73
CA ALA A 119 8.21 15.55 19.17
C ALA A 119 8.24 15.66 17.64
N ALA A 120 9.08 16.54 17.08
CA ALA A 120 9.25 16.70 15.63
C ALA A 120 9.83 15.44 14.98
N ALA A 121 10.80 14.77 15.62
CA ALA A 121 11.35 13.51 15.14
C ALA A 121 10.31 12.38 15.15
N CYS A 122 9.50 12.28 16.21
CA CYS A 122 8.41 11.31 16.29
C CYS A 122 7.34 11.57 15.22
N PHE A 123 6.98 12.84 15.02
CA PHE A 123 6.08 13.26 13.95
C PHE A 123 6.61 12.86 12.57
N LEU A 124 7.89 13.11 12.28
CA LEU A 124 8.51 12.69 11.01
C LEU A 124 8.47 11.19 10.79
N PHE A 125 8.71 10.40 11.83
CA PHE A 125 8.66 8.94 11.72
C PHE A 125 7.26 8.44 11.36
N LEU A 126 6.23 8.96 12.03
CA LEU A 126 4.84 8.60 11.77
C LEU A 126 4.38 9.06 10.38
N MET A 127 4.67 10.32 10.04
CA MET A 127 4.29 10.90 8.75
C MET A 127 5.04 10.25 7.58
N GLY A 128 6.32 9.92 7.74
CA GLY A 128 7.10 9.23 6.72
C GLY A 128 6.52 7.85 6.38
N LYS A 129 6.10 7.07 7.39
CA LYS A 129 5.44 5.77 7.17
C LYS A 129 4.13 5.90 6.41
N PHE A 130 3.32 6.91 6.75
CA PHE A 130 2.04 7.14 6.10
C PHE A 130 2.18 7.68 4.67
N ALA A 131 3.09 8.64 4.47
CA ALA A 131 3.45 9.16 3.16
C ALA A 131 3.96 8.04 2.23
N TYR A 132 4.77 7.11 2.76
CA TYR A 132 5.24 5.94 1.99
C TYR A 132 4.09 5.05 1.49
N LEU A 133 3.09 4.76 2.34
CA LEU A 133 1.93 3.96 1.93
C LEU A 133 1.11 4.66 0.84
N LYS A 134 0.88 5.96 1.00
CA LYS A 134 0.16 6.76 0.00
C LYS A 134 0.95 6.91 -1.30
N PHE A 135 2.26 7.07 -1.23
CA PHE A 135 3.15 7.04 -2.40
C PHE A 135 3.07 5.70 -3.12
N LEU A 136 3.06 4.59 -2.37
CA LEU A 136 2.95 3.25 -2.94
C LEU A 136 1.63 3.10 -3.71
N ILE A 137 0.49 3.48 -3.10
CA ILE A 137 -0.81 3.52 -3.78
C ILE A 137 -0.74 4.39 -5.04
N PHE A 138 -0.30 5.64 -4.90
CA PHE A 138 -0.19 6.60 -6.00
C PHE A 138 0.63 6.05 -7.18
N ARG A 139 1.79 5.45 -6.89
CA ARG A 139 2.67 4.85 -7.90
C ARG A 139 1.96 3.75 -8.70
N TYR A 140 1.25 2.85 -8.02
CA TYR A 140 0.60 1.71 -8.66
C TYR A 140 -0.65 2.11 -9.48
N PHE A 141 -1.32 3.22 -9.16
CA PHE A 141 -2.51 3.67 -9.88
C PHE A 141 -2.24 4.65 -11.01
N ILE A 142 -1.06 5.28 -11.09
CA ILE A 142 -0.71 6.24 -12.14
C ILE A 142 0.27 5.68 -13.16
N PHE A 143 1.25 4.89 -12.74
CA PHE A 143 2.30 4.35 -13.63
C PHE A 143 2.08 2.88 -14.01
N GLY A 144 0.97 2.26 -13.59
CA GLY A 144 0.67 0.84 -13.80
C GLY A 144 -0.66 0.57 -14.47
#